data_AF-A0A7C2Z3Q8-F1
#
_entry.id   AF-A0A7C2Z3Q8-F1
#
_cell.length_a   1.000
_cell.length_b   1.000
_cell.length_c   1.000
_cell.angle_alpha   90.00
_cell.angle_beta   90.00
_cell.angle_gamma   90.00
#
_symmetry.space_group_name_H-M   'P 1'
#
loop_
_entity.id
_entity.type
_entity.pdbx_description
1 polymer ?
#
loop_
_entity_poly.entity_id
_entity_poly.type
_entity_poly.pdbx_seq_one_letter_code
_entity_poly.pdbx_strand_id
1 'polypeptide(L)' 'MENLKKLLLQCETYLQQGDWDKAIDVLNSITQEQIESLDLETAKECFRILDHLIKEGEQIRNKMAENLVNFRRFKEGYNL' A
#
# COMPACT_ATOMS: atom_id res chain seq x y z
N MET A 1 4.37 -0.36 22.66
CA MET A 1 3.87 0.78 21.85
C MET A 1 4.58 0.94 20.50
N GLU A 2 5.78 0.38 20.26
CA GLU A 2 6.50 0.47 18.96
C GLU A 2 5.96 -0.39 17.80
N ASN A 3 4.93 -1.21 18.02
CA ASN A 3 4.59 -2.28 17.07
C ASN A 3 3.90 -1.77 15.80
N LEU A 4 2.95 -0.84 15.92
CA LEU A 4 2.11 -0.45 14.78
C LEU A 4 2.88 0.35 13.71
N LYS A 5 3.67 1.33 14.14
CA LYS A 5 4.48 2.15 13.22
C LYS A 5 5.47 1.30 12.42
N LYS A 6 6.07 0.30 13.07
CA LYS A 6 7.00 -0.64 12.42
C LYS A 6 6.28 -1.52 11.39
N LEU A 7 5.07 -2.00 11.70
CA LEU A 7 4.25 -2.76 10.75
C LEU A 7 3.86 -1.91 9.54
N LEU A 8 3.49 -0.63 9.74
CA LEU A 8 3.16 0.28 8.64
C LEU A 8 4.36 0.58 7.72
N LEU A 9 5.55 0.78 8.29
CA LEU A 9 6.80 0.93 7.52
C LEU A 9 7.18 -0.35 6.77
N GLN A 10 6.89 -1.52 7.33
CA GLN A 10 7.05 -2.79 6.63
C GLN A 10 6.07 -2.90 5.46
N CYS A 11 4.81 -2.50 5.63
CA CYS A 11 3.85 -2.42 4.52
C CYS A 11 4.35 -1.51 3.40
N GLU A 12 4.93 -0.36 3.72
CA GLU A 12 5.54 0.54 2.73
C GLU A 12 6.62 -0.16 1.90
N THR A 13 7.49 -0.91 2.59
CA THR A 13 8.56 -1.68 1.95
C THR A 13 7.99 -2.75 1.01
N TYR A 14 6.97 -3.49 1.44
CA TYR A 14 6.33 -4.51 0.61
C TYR A 14 5.58 -3.92 -0.60
N LEU A 15 4.93 -2.76 -0.42
CA LEU A 15 4.29 -1.99 -1.50
C LEU A 15 5.31 -1.59 -2.58
N GLN A 16 6.46 -1.05 -2.17
CA GLN A 16 7.52 -0.66 -3.11
C GLN A 16 8.15 -1.86 -3.84
N GLN A 17 8.21 -3.02 -3.18
CA GLN A 17 8.71 -4.26 -3.77
C GLN A 17 7.67 -4.96 -4.67
N GLY A 18 6.42 -4.50 -4.68
CA GLY A 18 5.31 -5.14 -5.39
C GLY A 18 4.85 -6.46 -4.76
N ASP A 19 5.21 -6.70 -3.50
CA ASP A 19 4.90 -7.93 -2.75
C ASP A 19 3.56 -7.74 -2.02
N TRP A 20 2.48 -7.62 -2.81
CA TRP A 20 1.14 -7.23 -2.34
C TRP A 20 0.55 -8.18 -1.32
N ASP A 21 0.79 -9.48 -1.47
CA ASP A 21 0.27 -10.50 -0.56
C ASP A 21 0.83 -10.29 0.85
N LYS A 22 2.13 -10.02 0.96
CA LYS A 22 2.77 -9.73 2.24
C LYS A 22 2.31 -8.40 2.84
N ALA A 23 2.10 -7.38 2.01
CA ALA A 23 1.55 -6.11 2.47
C ALA A 23 0.14 -6.30 3.08
N ILE A 24 -0.71 -7.11 2.44
CA ILE A 24 -2.04 -7.44 2.93
C ILE A 24 -1.98 -8.27 4.22
N ASP A 25 -1.10 -9.27 4.29
CA ASP A 25 -0.93 -10.08 5.50
C ASP A 25 -0.50 -9.25 6.71
N VAL A 26 0.43 -8.31 6.51
CA VAL A 26 0.86 -7.40 7.58
C VAL A 26 -0.28 -6.48 8.00
N LEU A 27 -1.04 -5.91 7.06
CA LEU A 27 -2.20 -5.07 7.40
C LEU A 27 -3.28 -5.87 8.15
N ASN A 28 -3.55 -7.11 7.75
CA ASN A 28 -4.50 -7.99 8.41
C ASN A 28 -4.04 -8.46 9.80
N SER A 29 -2.72 -8.45 10.06
CA SER A 29 -2.17 -8.77 11.37
C SER A 29 -2.36 -7.64 12.41
N ILE A 30 -2.77 -6.45 11.96
CA ILE A 30 -3.05 -5.32 12.86
C ILE A 30 -4.31 -5.61 13.66
N THR A 31 -4.14 -5.73 14.97
CA THR A 31 -5.24 -5.98 15.92
C THR A 31 -5.83 -4.68 16.45
N GLN A 32 -7.10 -4.71 16.85
CA GLN A 32 -7.78 -3.54 17.44
C GLN A 32 -7.13 -3.05 18.74
N GLU A 33 -6.59 -3.96 19.57
CA GLU A 33 -5.85 -3.59 20.80
C GLU A 33 -4.60 -2.75 20.52
N GLN A 34 -3.94 -2.94 19.38
CA GLN A 34 -2.80 -2.11 18.97
C GLN A 34 -3.21 -0.69 18.57
N ILE A 35 -4.47 -0.49 18.20
CA ILE A 35 -5.03 0.81 17.81
C ILE A 35 -5.55 1.55 19.05
N GLU A 36 -6.27 0.85 19.93
CA GLU A 36 -6.86 1.43 21.14
C GLU A 36 -5.82 1.83 22.20
N SER A 37 -4.62 1.22 22.14
CA SER A 37 -3.50 1.53 23.05
C SER A 37 -2.62 2.72 22.60
N LEU A 38 -2.97 3.41 21.50
CA LEU A 38 -2.18 4.53 20.97
C LEU A 38 -2.52 5.85 21.64
N ASP A 39 -1.49 6.65 21.90
CA ASP A 39 -1.66 8.07 22.18
C ASP A 39 -2.04 8.85 20.90
N LEU A 40 -2.58 10.06 21.09
CA LEU A 40 -3.08 10.90 20.01
C LEU A 40 -1.99 11.25 18.98
N GLU A 41 -0.74 11.41 19.41
CA GLU A 41 0.37 11.81 18.55
C GLU A 41 0.81 10.65 17.65
N THR A 42 0.99 9.48 18.24
CA THR A 42 1.32 8.24 17.54
C THR A 42 0.20 7.82 16.59
N ALA A 43 -1.06 8.00 16.99
CA ALA A 43 -2.21 7.74 16.12
C ALA A 43 -2.21 8.68 14.89
N LYS A 44 -1.91 9.97 15.06
CA LYS A 44 -1.78 10.92 13.95
C LYS A 44 -0.64 10.57 13.01
N GLU A 45 0.51 10.13 13.53
CA GLU A 45 1.61 9.67 12.69
C GLU A 45 1.25 8.42 11.89
N CYS A 46 0.67 7.41 12.55
CA CYS A 46 0.22 6.18 11.88
C CYS A 46 -0.81 6.48 10.79
N PHE A 47 -1.73 7.42 11.04
CA PHE A 47 -2.70 7.88 10.06
C PHE A 47 -2.03 8.55 8.84
N ARG A 48 -1.00 9.38 9.05
CA ARG A 48 -0.23 9.97 7.94
C ARG A 48 0.48 8.91 7.09
N ILE A 49 1.03 7.88 7.72
CA ILE A 49 1.68 6.77 7.01
C ILE A 49 0.63 6.01 6.20
N LEU A 50 -0.54 5.70 6.77
CA LEU A 50 -1.63 5.05 6.06
C LEU A 50 -2.11 5.87 4.84
N ASP A 51 -2.27 7.18 4.99
CA ASP A 51 -2.66 8.06 3.89
C ASP A 51 -1.60 8.08 2.76
N HIS A 52 -0.32 7.99 3.12
CA HIS A 52 0.76 7.82 2.15
C HIS A 52 0.67 6.47 1.43
N LEU A 53 0.49 5.37 2.14
CA LEU A 53 0.36 4.02 1.56
C LEU A 53 -0.82 3.92 0.59
N ILE A 54 -1.95 4.55 0.93
CA ILE A 54 -3.12 4.61 0.04
C ILE A 54 -2.75 5.33 -1.26
N LYS A 55 -2.12 6.50 -1.19
CA LYS A 55 -1.70 7.26 -2.37
C LYS A 55 -0.73 6.49 -3.25
N GLU A 56 0.26 5.82 -2.65
CA GLU A 56 1.19 4.96 -3.38
C GLU A 56 0.47 3.81 -4.09
N GLY A 57 -0.43 3.12 -3.38
CA GLY A 57 -1.26 2.05 -3.97
C GLY A 57 -2.10 2.55 -5.15
N GLU A 58 -2.69 3.74 -5.05
CA GLU A 58 -3.44 4.34 -6.14
C GLU A 58 -2.56 4.70 -7.35
N GLN A 59 -1.37 5.24 -7.12
CA GLN A 59 -0.42 5.53 -8.20
C GLN A 59 -0.01 4.26 -8.94
N ILE A 60 0.28 3.19 -8.20
CA ILE A 60 0.66 1.91 -8.79
C ILE A 60 -0.50 1.31 -9.59
N ARG A 61 -1.72 1.36 -9.05
CA ARG A 61 -2.95 0.96 -9.77
C ARG A 61 -3.12 1.74 -11.08
N ASN A 62 -2.96 3.06 -11.04
CA ASN A 62 -3.11 3.91 -12.21
C ASN A 62 -2.05 3.59 -13.27
N LYS A 63 -0.80 3.38 -12.84
CA LYS A 63 0.30 2.98 -13.73
C LYS A 63 0.05 1.61 -14.38
N MET A 64 -0.50 0.66 -13.63
CA MET A 64 -0.92 -0.63 -14.19
C MET A 64 -2.02 -0.47 -15.24
N ALA A 65 -3.03 0.37 -14.97
CA ALA A 65 -4.09 0.66 -15.93
C ALA A 65 -3.56 1.31 -17.21
N GLU A 66 -2.66 2.28 -17.10
CA GLU A 66 -1.97 2.90 -18.25
C GLU A 66 -1.18 1.87 -19.07
N ASN A 67 -0.42 0.99 -18.39
CA ASN A 67 0.32 -0.07 -19.05
C ASN A 67 -0.59 -1.03 -19.82
N LEU A 68 -1.74 -1.41 -19.24
CA LEU A 68 -2.71 -2.27 -19.91
C LEU A 68 -3.32 -1.60 -21.15
N VAL A 69 -3.66 -0.31 -21.06
CA VAL A 69 -4.15 0.46 -22.21
C VAL A 69 -3.08 0.55 -23.31
N ASN A 70 -1.84 0.83 -22.95
CA ASN A 70 -0.72 0.88 -23.89
C ASN A 70 -0.48 -0.49 -24.54
N PHE A 71 -0.54 -1.58 -23.77
CA PHE A 71 -0.41 -2.93 -24.28
C PHE A 71 -1.54 -3.27 -25.28
N ARG A 72 -2.79 -2.90 -24.96
CA ARG A 72 -3.93 -3.06 -25.87
C ARG A 72 -3.72 -2.29 -27.18
N ARG A 73 -3.34 -1.01 -27.09
CA ARG A 73 -3.05 -0.16 -28.28
C ARG A 73 -1.90 -0.72 -29.11
N PHE A 74 -0.87 -1.26 -28.47
CA PHE A 74 0.22 -1.95 -29.16
C PHE A 74 -0.30 -3.16 -29.93
N LYS A 75 -1.12 -4.01 -29.31
CA LYS A 75 -1.71 -5.18 -29.99
C LYS A 75 -2.58 -4.77 -31.20
N GLU A 76 -3.44 -3.76 -31.03
CA GLU A 76 -4.29 -3.22 -32.09
C GLU A 76 -3.48 -2.60 -33.24
N GLY A 77 -2.36 -1.94 -32.94
CA GLY A 77 -1.48 -1.32 -33.94
C GLY A 77 -0.66 -2.32 -34.77
N TYR A 78 -0.45 -3.54 -34.29
CA TYR A 78 0.32 -4.59 -34.98
C TYR A 78 -0.55 -5.70 -35.62
N ASN A 79 -1.89 -5.58 -35.60
CA ASN A 79 -2.83 -6.56 -36.20
C ASN A 79 -2.54 -8.03 -35.80
N LEU A 80 -2.35 -8.29 -34.50
CA LEU A 80 -2.35 -9.65 -33.91
C LEU A 80 -3.71 -10.02 -33.31
#